data_AF-A0A0C5G8I8-F1
#
_entry.id   AF-A0A0C5G8I8-F1
#
_cell.length_a   1.000
_cell.length_b   1.000
_cell.length_c   1.000
_cell.angle_alpha   90.00
_cell.angle_beta   90.00
_cell.angle_gamma   90.00
#
_symmetry.space_group_name_H-M   'P 1'
#
loop_
_entity.id
_entity.type
_entity.pdbx_description
1 polymer ?
#
loop_
_entity_poly.entity_id
_entity_poly.type
_entity_poly.pdbx_seq_one_letter_code
_entity_poly.pdbx_strand_id
1 'polypeptide(L)'
;MPRRNHPSGRTPRRRRHDGAVPPDRGGHRAGDFRCAGCRLDVPGSAPGTAHRNHCPHCLTSLHVDRRVPGDRAATCRGRMEALSVSVRPDGEWMIIHQCLSCGELGANRISGDDNALALVRLALRPLRHASVAGRVLLTL
;
A
#
# COMPACT_ATOMS: atom_id res chain seq x y z
N MET A 1 42.69 -69.82 -23.63
CA MET A 1 41.27 -69.63 -24.04
C MET A 1 40.38 -70.06 -22.88
N PRO A 2 39.26 -69.39 -22.57
CA PRO A 2 39.00 -68.02 -22.07
C PRO A 2 38.62 -68.04 -20.55
N ARG A 3 38.54 -66.97 -19.75
CA ARG A 3 37.60 -65.83 -19.70
C ARG A 3 38.12 -64.89 -18.58
N ARG A 4 38.42 -63.60 -18.83
CA ARG A 4 37.56 -62.38 -18.63
C ARG A 4 36.83 -62.37 -17.27
N ASN A 5 36.77 -61.30 -16.47
CA ASN A 5 37.01 -59.88 -16.71
C ASN A 5 37.16 -59.09 -15.38
N HIS A 6 37.75 -57.90 -15.51
CA HIS A 6 38.07 -56.86 -14.50
C HIS A 6 36.91 -56.33 -13.62
N PRO A 7 37.25 -55.69 -12.48
CA PRO A 7 36.29 -55.12 -11.53
C PRO A 7 35.73 -53.76 -12.02
N SER A 8 34.43 -53.55 -11.81
CA SER A 8 33.74 -52.31 -12.14
C SER A 8 33.95 -51.25 -11.06
N GLY A 9 34.99 -50.43 -11.23
CA GLY A 9 35.08 -49.14 -10.54
C GLY A 9 34.02 -48.17 -11.08
N ARG A 10 32.96 -47.91 -10.32
CA ARG A 10 32.00 -46.84 -10.60
C ARG A 10 32.31 -45.62 -9.72
N THR A 11 33.03 -44.66 -10.29
CA THR A 11 33.07 -43.28 -9.78
C THR A 11 31.67 -42.64 -9.84
N PRO A 12 31.20 -41.95 -8.79
CA PRO A 12 29.93 -41.26 -8.83
C PRO A 12 30.06 -40.00 -9.70
N ARG A 13 29.30 -39.96 -10.80
CA ARG A 13 29.14 -38.77 -11.65
C ARG A 13 28.57 -37.63 -10.80
N ARG A 14 29.34 -36.55 -10.62
CA ARG A 14 28.86 -35.25 -10.15
C ARG A 14 27.64 -34.85 -11.00
N ARG A 15 26.47 -34.79 -10.39
CA ARG A 15 25.28 -34.18 -11.00
C ARG A 15 25.60 -32.71 -11.21
N ARG A 16 25.51 -32.27 -12.47
CA ARG A 16 25.52 -30.86 -12.82
C ARG A 16 24.31 -30.25 -12.11
N HIS A 17 24.56 -29.26 -11.25
CA HIS A 17 23.49 -28.42 -10.74
C HIS A 17 23.01 -27.58 -11.92
N ASP A 18 22.02 -28.10 -12.64
CA ASP A 18 21.22 -27.29 -13.55
C ASP A 18 20.66 -26.14 -12.71
N GLY A 19 20.99 -24.92 -13.12
CA GLY A 19 20.75 -23.70 -12.38
C GLY A 19 19.25 -23.50 -12.13
N ALA A 20 18.78 -24.05 -11.01
CA ALA A 20 17.49 -23.72 -10.45
C ALA A 20 17.52 -22.22 -10.12
N VAL A 21 16.91 -21.44 -11.01
CA VAL A 21 16.50 -20.07 -10.72
C VAL A 21 15.68 -20.16 -9.43
N PRO A 22 16.06 -19.45 -8.35
CA PRO A 22 15.28 -19.45 -7.13
C PRO A 22 13.83 -19.07 -7.47
N PRO A 23 12.81 -19.72 -6.86
CA PRO A 23 11.44 -19.29 -7.07
C PRO A 23 11.35 -17.83 -6.68
N ASP A 24 10.83 -17.02 -7.60
CA ASP A 24 10.52 -15.62 -7.40
C ASP A 24 9.73 -15.48 -6.09
N ARG A 25 10.35 -14.87 -5.07
CA ARG A 25 9.72 -14.59 -3.77
C ARG A 25 8.79 -13.39 -3.89
N GLY A 26 7.93 -13.40 -4.90
CA GLY A 26 7.17 -12.24 -5.37
C GLY A 26 5.71 -12.56 -5.63
N GLY A 27 5.11 -13.46 -4.84
CA GLY A 27 3.68 -13.76 -4.90
C GLY A 27 2.84 -12.63 -4.27
N HIS A 28 2.94 -11.41 -4.79
CA HIS A 28 2.00 -10.35 -4.46
C HIS A 28 0.63 -10.77 -4.99
N ARG A 29 -0.36 -10.90 -4.11
CA ARG A 29 -1.73 -11.19 -4.53
C ARG A 29 -2.23 -10.03 -5.38
N ALA A 30 -3.18 -10.29 -6.28
CA ALA A 30 -3.75 -9.24 -7.12
C ALA A 30 -4.24 -8.06 -6.25
N GLY A 31 -3.62 -6.89 -6.41
CA GLY A 31 -3.94 -5.67 -5.67
C GLY A 31 -3.02 -5.32 -4.50
N ASP A 32 -2.11 -6.21 -4.08
CA ASP A 32 -1.08 -5.87 -3.09
C ASP A 32 -0.13 -4.81 -3.64
N PHE A 33 0.37 -3.93 -2.76
CA PHE A 33 1.29 -2.88 -3.18
C PHE A 33 2.29 -2.52 -2.10
N ARG A 34 3.44 -2.00 -2.52
CA ARG A 34 4.42 -1.42 -1.61
C ARG A 34 4.14 0.06 -1.41
N CYS A 35 3.95 0.49 -0.16
CA CYS A 35 3.59 1.86 0.17
C CYS A 35 4.67 2.88 -0.27
N ALA A 36 4.27 3.95 -0.95
CA ALA A 36 5.16 5.05 -1.34
C ALA A 36 5.58 5.98 -0.18
N GLY A 37 4.93 5.87 0.98
CA GLY A 37 5.26 6.62 2.20
C GLY A 37 6.21 5.84 3.11
N CYS A 38 5.70 4.77 3.73
CA CYS A 38 6.44 4.00 4.74
C CYS A 38 7.17 2.76 4.21
N ARG A 39 7.04 2.44 2.92
CA ARG A 39 7.71 1.30 2.24
C ARG A 39 7.32 -0.10 2.70
N LEU A 40 6.34 -0.23 3.60
CA LEU A 40 5.71 -1.51 3.97
C LEU A 40 4.92 -2.10 2.81
N ASP A 41 4.87 -3.43 2.75
CA ASP A 41 3.98 -4.16 1.85
C ASP A 41 2.56 -4.15 2.43
N VAL A 42 1.59 -3.80 1.60
CA VAL A 42 0.19 -3.58 1.99
C VAL A 42 -0.70 -4.55 1.22
N PRO A 43 -1.53 -5.34 1.92
CA PRO A 43 -2.54 -6.18 1.28
C PRO A 43 -3.55 -5.34 0.51
N GLY A 44 -3.83 -5.71 -0.74
CA GLY A 44 -4.85 -5.03 -1.56
C GLY A 44 -6.27 -5.23 -1.04
N SER A 45 -6.54 -6.40 -0.47
CA SER A 45 -7.81 -6.73 0.17
C SER A 45 -7.88 -6.15 1.58
N ALA A 46 -9.02 -5.57 1.94
CA ALA A 46 -9.27 -5.09 3.29
C ALA A 46 -10.75 -5.18 3.67
N PRO A 47 -11.10 -5.36 4.95
CA PRO A 47 -12.48 -5.30 5.39
C PRO A 47 -13.09 -3.92 5.08
N GLY A 48 -14.33 -3.90 4.58
CA GLY A 48 -15.08 -2.66 4.36
C GLY A 48 -14.75 -1.90 3.06
N THR A 49 -13.82 -2.38 2.22
CA THR A 49 -13.56 -1.77 0.91
C THR A 49 -13.22 -2.81 -0.16
N ALA A 50 -13.74 -2.60 -1.38
CA ALA A 50 -13.38 -3.39 -2.56
C ALA A 50 -12.09 -2.89 -3.23
N HIS A 51 -11.72 -1.63 -3.00
CA HIS A 51 -10.64 -0.94 -3.70
C HIS A 51 -9.78 -0.15 -2.72
N ARG A 52 -8.94 -0.83 -1.94
CA ARG A 52 -7.93 -0.15 -1.11
C ARG A 52 -7.03 0.70 -2.00
N ASN A 53 -6.83 1.96 -1.61
CA ASN A 53 -5.91 2.87 -2.27
C ASN A 53 -4.87 3.49 -1.32
N HIS A 54 -5.00 3.31 -0.01
CA HIS A 54 -4.06 3.84 0.98
C HIS A 54 -3.46 2.74 1.86
N CYS A 55 -2.27 3.04 2.38
CA CYS A 55 -1.62 2.20 3.38
C CYS A 55 -2.35 2.31 4.73
N PRO A 56 -2.70 1.20 5.40
CA PRO A 56 -3.38 1.26 6.70
C PRO A 56 -2.50 1.83 7.81
N HIS A 57 -1.17 1.78 7.65
CA HIS A 57 -0.23 2.24 8.67
C HIS A 57 0.05 3.73 8.64
N CYS A 58 0.25 4.31 7.45
CA CYS A 58 0.64 5.72 7.29
C CYS A 58 -0.36 6.54 6.47
N LEU A 59 -1.45 5.93 6.02
CA LEU A 59 -2.54 6.55 5.24
C LEU A 59 -2.12 7.16 3.89
N THR A 60 -0.86 6.97 3.46
CA THR A 60 -0.40 7.42 2.15
C THR A 60 -1.06 6.62 1.03
N SER A 61 -1.49 7.32 -0.02
CA SER A 61 -2.11 6.77 -1.22
C SER A 61 -1.23 7.04 -2.46
N LEU A 62 -1.63 6.52 -3.63
CA LEU A 62 -1.08 6.86 -4.93
C LEU A 62 -2.19 7.36 -5.85
N HIS A 63 -1.89 8.35 -6.68
CA HIS A 63 -2.84 8.88 -7.66
C HIS A 63 -2.94 7.92 -8.85
N VAL A 64 -3.71 6.87 -8.65
CA VAL A 64 -3.95 5.82 -9.65
C VAL A 64 -5.37 5.82 -10.18
N ASP A 65 -6.35 6.33 -9.43
CA ASP A 65 -7.73 6.43 -9.89
C ASP A 65 -7.98 7.77 -10.61
N ARG A 66 -8.76 7.77 -11.70
CA ARG A 66 -9.07 8.98 -12.47
C ARG A 66 -10.43 9.56 -12.13
N ARG A 67 -11.52 8.81 -12.31
CA ARG A 67 -12.90 9.28 -12.07
C ARG A 67 -13.68 8.35 -11.17
N VAL A 68 -13.47 7.05 -11.31
CA VAL A 68 -14.19 6.03 -10.57
C VAL A 68 -13.23 5.40 -9.57
N PRO A 69 -13.59 5.28 -8.28
CA PRO A 69 -12.76 4.58 -7.31
C PRO A 69 -12.41 3.18 -7.79
N GLY A 70 -11.11 2.87 -7.84
CA GLY A 70 -10.61 1.59 -8.33
C GLY A 70 -10.44 1.46 -9.84
N ASP A 71 -10.72 2.49 -10.66
CA ASP A 71 -10.52 2.42 -12.12
C ASP A 71 -9.04 2.27 -12.53
N ARG A 72 -8.11 2.63 -11.65
CA ARG A 72 -6.66 2.61 -11.89
C ARG A 72 -6.23 3.28 -13.21
N ALA A 73 -7.02 4.25 -13.69
CA ALA A 73 -6.88 4.86 -15.01
C ALA A 73 -6.03 6.15 -15.02
N ALA A 74 -5.56 6.63 -13.86
CA ALA A 74 -4.73 7.83 -13.80
C ALA A 74 -3.27 7.56 -14.20
N THR A 75 -2.74 8.43 -15.07
CA THR A 75 -1.34 8.37 -15.52
C THR A 75 -0.38 9.08 -14.58
N CYS A 76 -0.87 9.93 -13.67
CA CYS A 76 -0.05 10.74 -12.75
C CYS A 76 0.83 9.87 -11.84
N ARG A 77 0.22 8.89 -11.14
CA ARG A 77 0.89 7.98 -10.21
C ARG A 77 1.69 8.68 -9.09
N GLY A 78 1.43 9.97 -8.88
CA GLY A 78 2.06 10.76 -7.84
C GLY A 78 1.64 10.28 -6.45
N ARG A 79 2.54 10.41 -5.47
CA ARG A 79 2.23 10.13 -4.06
C ARG A 79 1.12 11.07 -3.60
N MET A 80 0.10 10.51 -2.95
CA MET A 80 -0.94 11.31 -2.32
C MET A 80 -0.80 11.26 -0.80
N GLU A 81 -0.71 12.42 -0.17
CA GLU A 81 -0.68 12.54 1.28
C GLU A 81 -2.10 12.66 1.85
N ALA A 82 -2.31 12.15 3.06
CA ALA A 82 -3.58 12.31 3.76
C ALA A 82 -3.64 13.71 4.37
N LEU A 83 -4.57 14.53 3.88
CA LEU A 83 -4.73 15.92 4.25
C LEU A 83 -5.66 16.08 5.46
N SER A 84 -6.82 15.42 5.41
CA SER A 84 -7.86 15.47 6.44
C SER A 84 -8.76 14.23 6.41
N VAL A 85 -9.75 14.19 7.30
CA VAL A 85 -10.87 13.24 7.23
C VAL A 85 -12.18 14.01 7.01
N SER A 86 -13.13 13.39 6.33
CA SER A 86 -14.52 13.82 6.28
C SER A 86 -15.43 12.67 6.70
N VAL A 87 -16.63 12.98 7.15
CA VAL A 87 -17.64 11.99 7.56
C VAL A 87 -18.87 12.19 6.70
N ARG A 88 -19.33 11.11 6.06
CA ARG A 88 -20.56 11.10 5.27
C ARG A 88 -21.78 11.08 6.18
N PRO A 89 -22.99 11.42 5.69
CA PRO A 89 -24.20 11.43 6.51
C PRO A 89 -24.54 10.08 7.18
N ASP A 90 -24.09 8.97 6.59
CA ASP A 90 -24.23 7.61 7.13
C ASP A 90 -23.17 7.25 8.19
N GLY A 91 -22.31 8.21 8.57
CA GLY A 91 -21.25 8.01 9.55
C GLY A 91 -19.95 7.44 8.98
N GLU A 92 -19.90 7.17 7.66
CA GLU A 92 -18.71 6.62 7.03
C GLU A 92 -17.58 7.64 6.94
N TRP A 93 -16.40 7.24 7.42
CA TRP A 93 -15.20 8.08 7.36
C TRP A 93 -14.51 7.95 6.01
N MET A 94 -14.16 9.10 5.46
CA MET A 94 -13.39 9.24 4.24
C MET A 94 -12.08 9.96 4.57
N ILE A 95 -10.98 9.46 4.04
CA ILE A 95 -9.69 10.17 4.05
C ILE A 95 -9.67 11.07 2.82
N ILE A 96 -9.36 12.34 3.01
CA ILE A 96 -9.11 13.28 1.92
C ILE A 96 -7.62 13.27 1.64
N HIS A 97 -7.26 12.90 0.41
CA HIS A 97 -5.90 12.84 -0.07
C HIS A 97 -5.61 13.97 -1.05
N GLN A 98 -4.39 14.52 -1.00
CA GLN A 98 -3.89 15.46 -2.00
C GLN A 98 -2.70 14.86 -2.75
N CYS A 99 -2.75 14.88 -4.08
CA CYS A 99 -1.61 14.47 -4.90
C CYS A 99 -0.49 15.50 -4.86
N LEU A 100 0.69 15.08 -4.43
CA LEU A 100 1.86 15.97 -4.35
C LEU A 100 2.44 16.34 -5.72
N SER A 101 2.03 15.65 -6.79
CA SER A 101 2.53 15.88 -8.16
C SER A 101 1.64 16.82 -8.97
N CYS A 102 0.32 16.74 -8.81
CA CYS A 102 -0.63 17.51 -9.62
C CYS A 102 -1.68 18.28 -8.81
N GLY A 103 -1.68 18.18 -7.48
CA GLY A 103 -2.60 18.91 -6.59
C GLY A 103 -4.02 18.36 -6.48
N GLU A 104 -4.40 17.36 -7.31
CA GLU A 104 -5.73 16.74 -7.31
C GLU A 104 -6.11 16.21 -5.92
N LEU A 105 -7.38 16.39 -5.55
CA LEU A 105 -7.95 15.84 -4.32
C LEU A 105 -8.74 14.56 -4.60
N GLY A 106 -8.53 13.54 -3.77
CA GLY A 106 -9.28 12.30 -3.81
C GLY A 106 -9.89 12.00 -2.43
N ALA A 107 -11.06 11.34 -2.42
CA ALA A 107 -11.69 10.87 -1.19
C ALA A 107 -11.73 9.34 -1.19
N ASN A 108 -11.18 8.73 -0.14
CA ASN A 108 -11.05 7.29 -0.03
C ASN A 108 -11.68 6.80 1.27
N ARG A 109 -12.58 5.82 1.19
CA ARG A 109 -13.20 5.22 2.37
C ARG A 109 -12.12 4.57 3.24
N ILE A 110 -12.23 4.71 4.57
CA ILE A 110 -11.38 3.94 5.48
C ILE A 110 -11.62 2.43 5.32
N SER A 111 -10.62 1.63 5.65
CA SER A 111 -10.70 0.18 5.74
C SER A 111 -10.76 -0.26 7.20
N GLY A 112 -11.34 -1.42 7.48
CA GLY A 112 -11.53 -1.92 8.85
C GLY A 112 -10.23 -2.24 9.60
N ASP A 113 -9.10 -2.28 8.91
CA ASP A 113 -7.75 -2.50 9.46
C ASP A 113 -6.86 -1.25 9.41
N ASP A 114 -7.44 -0.08 9.09
CA ASP A 114 -6.69 1.18 9.17
C ASP A 114 -6.28 1.49 10.60
N ASN A 115 -5.09 2.06 10.77
CA ASN A 115 -4.58 2.44 12.08
C ASN A 115 -5.43 3.57 12.68
N ALA A 116 -6.26 3.22 13.67
CA ALA A 116 -7.14 4.14 14.36
C ALA A 116 -6.41 5.36 14.94
N LEU A 117 -5.20 5.18 15.48
CA LEU A 117 -4.41 6.29 16.01
C LEU A 117 -3.95 7.24 14.89
N ALA A 118 -3.61 6.73 13.70
CA ALA A 118 -3.28 7.56 12.56
C ALA A 118 -4.49 8.39 12.07
N LEU A 119 -5.68 7.76 12.02
CA LEU A 119 -6.93 8.43 11.65
C LEU A 119 -7.30 9.54 12.64
N VAL A 120 -7.25 9.26 13.95
CA VAL A 120 -7.55 10.25 14.99
C VAL A 120 -6.53 11.39 14.97
N ARG A 121 -5.24 11.11 14.80
CA ARG A 121 -4.21 12.15 14.64
C ARG A 121 -4.46 13.05 13.44
N LEU A 122 -4.93 12.48 12.33
CA LEU A 122 -5.31 13.23 11.15
C LEU A 122 -6.51 14.14 11.43
N ALA A 123 -7.55 13.61 12.06
CA ALA A 123 -8.75 14.36 12.44
C ALA A 123 -8.46 15.53 13.39
N LEU A 124 -7.58 15.33 14.35
CA LEU A 124 -7.21 16.34 15.36
C LEU A 124 -6.10 17.29 14.89
N ARG A 125 -5.58 17.13 13.66
CA ARG A 125 -4.48 17.96 13.13
C ARG A 125 -4.73 19.47 13.25
N PRO A 126 -5.93 20.01 12.99
CA PRO A 126 -6.20 21.44 13.15
C PRO A 126 -6.04 21.95 14.59
N LEU A 127 -6.28 21.10 15.59
CA LEU A 127 -6.20 21.46 17.01
C LEU A 127 -4.76 21.49 17.54
N ARG A 128 -3.78 20.96 16.78
CA ARG A 128 -2.37 20.92 17.20
C ARG A 128 -1.68 22.29 17.15
N HIS A 129 -2.22 23.24 16.38
CA HIS A 129 -1.68 24.59 16.26
C HIS A 129 -2.63 25.58 16.97
N ALA A 130 -2.52 25.65 18.30
CA ALA A 130 -3.34 26.52 19.15
C ALA A 130 -3.22 28.04 18.83
N SER A 131 -2.30 28.44 17.95
CA SER A 131 -2.18 29.84 17.49
C SER A 131 -3.33 30.30 16.57
N VAL A 132 -4.17 29.38 16.07
CA VAL A 132 -5.37 29.73 15.28
C VAL A 132 -6.60 29.95 16.17
N ALA A 133 -6.67 29.28 17.33
CA ALA A 133 -7.80 29.40 18.26
C ALA A 133 -7.91 30.80 18.89
N GLY A 134 -6.78 31.51 19.07
CA GLY A 134 -6.76 32.87 19.60
C GLY A 134 -7.27 33.95 18.65
N ARG A 135 -7.35 33.69 17.32
CA ARG A 135 -7.77 34.69 16.33
C ARG A 135 -9.25 34.64 15.97
N VAL A 136 -9.90 33.48 16.13
CA VAL A 136 -11.33 33.33 15.78
C VAL A 136 -12.25 33.89 16.88
N LEU A 137 -11.81 33.89 18.14
CA LEU A 137 -12.57 34.42 19.28
C LEU A 137 -12.52 35.96 19.44
N LEU A 138 -11.75 36.68 18.62
CA LEU A 138 -11.63 38.15 18.68
C LEU A 138 -12.41 38.86 17.55
N THR A 139 -13.16 38.11 16.74
CA THR A 139 -13.93 38.63 15.60
C THR A 139 -15.40 38.21 15.60
N LEU A 140 -15.90 37.68 16.73
CA LEU A 140 -17.32 37.53 17.02
C LEU A 140 -17.68 38.46 18.19
#